data_AF-S8CXJ1-F1
#
_entry.id   AF-S8CXJ1-F1
#
_cell.length_a   1.000
_cell.length_b   1.000
_cell.length_c   1.000
_cell.angle_alpha   90.00
_cell.angle_beta   90.00
_cell.angle_gamma   90.00
#
_symmetry.space_group_name_H-M   'P 1'
#
loop_
_entity.id
_entity.type
_entity.pdbx_description
1 polymer ?
#
loop_
_entity_poly.entity_id
_entity_poly.type
_entity_poly.pdbx_seq_one_letter_code
_entity_poly.pdbx_strand_id
1 'polypeptide(L)' 'QRSSCLVLLIEKDMLRTDRSLPFYDEDDNPNVNLLHDVLLTYSFYNFDLGYCQGMSDVLSPILYVMRDETKSFWCFV' A
#
# COMPACT_ATOMS: atom_id res chain seq x y z
N GLN A 1 -16.35 6.57 -10.55
CA GLN A 1 -16.97 6.82 -9.23
C GLN A 1 -16.44 5.89 -8.13
N ARG A 2 -16.30 4.57 -8.36
CA ARG A 2 -15.65 3.64 -7.40
C ARG A 2 -14.13 3.80 -7.29
N SER A 3 -13.41 3.95 -8.41
CA SER A 3 -11.95 4.10 -8.42
C SER A 3 -11.46 5.33 -7.65
N SER A 4 -12.22 6.43 -7.69
CA SER A 4 -11.91 7.65 -6.94
C SER A 4 -12.06 7.48 -5.42
N CYS A 5 -13.03 6.68 -4.93
CA CYS A 5 -13.14 6.39 -3.51
C CYS A 5 -12.03 5.44 -3.03
N LEU A 6 -11.61 4.50 -3.87
CA LEU A 6 -10.53 3.57 -3.56
C LEU A 6 -9.21 4.31 -3.32
N VAL A 7 -8.82 5.19 -4.25
CA VAL A 7 -7.59 5.99 -4.13
C VAL A 7 -7.60 6.82 -2.84
N LEU A 8 -8.73 7.47 -2.52
CA LEU A 8 -8.86 8.25 -1.28
C LEU A 8 -8.74 7.39 0.00
N LEU A 9 -9.21 6.14 -0.02
CA LEU A 9 -9.08 5.23 1.12
C LEU A 9 -7.63 4.79 1.32
N ILE A 10 -6.94 4.43 0.23
CA ILE A 10 -5.53 4.04 0.25
C ILE A 10 -4.68 5.21 0.75
N GLU A 11 -4.79 6.39 0.13
CA GLU A 11 -4.04 7.60 0.54
C GLU A 11 -4.26 7.94 2.02
N LYS A 12 -5.51 7.86 2.50
CA LYS A 12 -5.85 8.14 3.90
C LYS A 12 -5.19 7.17 4.89
N ASP A 13 -4.96 5.92 4.50
CA ASP A 13 -4.30 4.92 5.34
C ASP A 13 -2.77 5.01 5.23
N MET A 14 -2.22 5.36 4.06
CA MET A 14 -0.78 5.64 3.86
C MET A 14 -0.27 6.75 4.80
N LEU A 15 -1.06 7.79 5.02
CA LEU A 15 -0.71 8.89 5.95
C LEU A 15 -0.52 8.43 7.41
N ARG A 16 -1.04 7.25 7.77
CA ARG A 16 -0.92 6.67 9.12
C ARG A 16 0.07 5.51 9.19
N THR A 17 0.36 4.87 8.06
CA THR A 17 1.07 3.59 8.03
C THR A 17 2.55 3.81 8.35
N ASP A 18 2.98 3.30 9.51
CA ASP A 18 4.38 3.13 9.92
C ASP A 18 5.32 4.35 9.75
N ARG A 19 4.80 5.57 9.85
CA ARG A 19 5.58 6.82 9.74
C ARG A 19 6.67 6.96 10.81
N SER A 20 6.63 6.15 11.88
CA SER A 20 7.71 6.08 12.88
C SER A 20 8.93 5.25 12.42
N LEU A 21 8.80 4.47 11.33
CA LEU A 21 9.90 3.71 10.77
C LEU A 21 10.69 4.60 9.79
N PRO A 22 12.03 4.65 9.90
CA PRO A 22 12.87 5.41 8.95
C PRO A 22 12.65 5.03 7.48
N PHE A 23 12.13 3.84 7.22
CA PHE A 23 11.78 3.39 5.88
C PHE A 23 10.61 4.19 5.25
N TYR A 24 9.72 4.76 6.06
CA TYR A 24 8.52 5.51 5.66
C TYR A 24 8.44 6.95 6.21
N ASP A 25 9.40 7.37 7.04
CA ASP A 25 9.36 8.63 7.82
C ASP A 25 9.47 9.90 6.96
N GLU A 26 10.19 9.84 5.84
CA GLU A 26 10.40 11.02 4.98
C GLU A 26 9.11 11.51 4.27
N ASP A 27 8.99 12.82 4.10
CA ASP A 27 7.98 13.41 3.22
C ASP A 27 8.35 13.12 1.76
N ASP A 28 7.37 12.74 0.94
CA ASP A 28 7.56 12.27 -0.44
C ASP A 28 8.48 11.02 -0.56
N ASN A 29 8.37 10.12 0.42
CA ASN A 29 9.16 8.91 0.46
C ASN A 29 8.76 7.93 -0.67
N PRO A 30 9.71 7.47 -1.51
CA PRO A 30 9.41 6.56 -2.61
C PRO A 30 8.83 5.22 -2.15
N ASN A 31 9.13 4.77 -0.93
CA ASN A 31 8.58 3.52 -0.38
C ASN A 31 7.09 3.65 -0.02
N VAL A 32 6.62 4.86 0.33
CA VAL A 32 5.19 5.12 0.53
C VAL A 32 4.47 5.07 -0.81
N ASN A 33 5.09 5.60 -1.87
CA ASN A 33 4.55 5.51 -3.23
C ASN A 33 4.51 4.05 -3.73
N LEU A 34 5.56 3.27 -3.47
CA LEU A 34 5.55 1.82 -3.76
C LEU A 34 4.43 1.08 -3.01
N LEU A 35 4.22 1.41 -1.74
CA LEU A 35 3.14 0.82 -0.94
C LEU A 35 1.77 1.14 -1.52
N HIS A 36 1.57 2.38 -1.94
CA HIS A 36 0.36 2.84 -2.64
C HIS A 36 0.14 2.07 -3.95
N ASP A 37 1.17 1.96 -4.80
CA ASP A 37 1.06 1.36 -6.13
C ASP A 37 0.76 -0.14 -6.07
N VAL A 38 1.34 -0.87 -5.10
CA VAL A 38 1.03 -2.28 -4.87
C VAL A 38 -0.42 -2.47 -4.40
N LEU A 39 -0.93 -1.64 -3.48
CA LEU A 39 -2.32 -1.71 -3.01
C LEU A 39 -3.32 -1.37 -4.12
N LEU A 40 -2.99 -0.37 -4.93
CA LEU A 40 -3.80 0.00 -6.09
C LEU A 40 -3.85 -1.15 -7.10
N THR A 41 -2.70 -1.75 -7.40
CA THR A 41 -2.58 -2.89 -8.31
C THR A 41 -3.34 -4.10 -7.78
N TYR A 42 -3.23 -4.40 -6.49
CA TYR A 42 -4.01 -5.47 -5.83
C TYR A 42 -5.51 -5.24 -5.96
N SER A 43 -5.95 -4.00 -5.77
CA SER A 43 -7.37 -3.64 -5.86
C SER A 43 -7.95 -3.84 -7.26
N PHE A 44 -7.13 -3.69 -8.31
CA PHE A 44 -7.52 -4.05 -9.68
C PHE A 44 -7.43 -5.55 -9.95
N TYR A 45 -6.46 -6.24 -9.35
CA TYR A 45 -6.30 -7.68 -9.47
C TYR A 45 -7.47 -8.45 -8.84
N ASN A 46 -7.84 -8.12 -7.60
CA ASN A 46 -8.97 -8.71 -6.89
C ASN A 46 -10.08 -7.68 -6.70
N PHE A 47 -10.77 -7.35 -7.79
CA PHE A 47 -11.78 -6.28 -7.78
C PHE A 47 -13.03 -6.58 -6.92
N ASP A 48 -13.31 -7.86 -6.67
CA ASP A 48 -14.44 -8.28 -5.83
C ASP A 48 -14.18 -7.96 -4.34
N LEU A 49 -12.93 -8.14 -3.88
CA LEU A 49 -12.51 -7.72 -2.54
C LEU A 49 -12.15 -6.22 -2.49
N GLY A 50 -11.35 -5.78 -3.47
CA GLY A 50 -10.80 -4.43 -3.56
C GLY A 50 -9.83 -4.10 -2.41
N TYR A 51 -9.78 -2.82 -2.05
CA TYR A 51 -9.07 -2.33 -0.87
C TYR A 51 -10.02 -2.28 0.34
N CYS A 52 -9.57 -2.86 1.46
CA CYS A 52 -10.20 -2.75 2.76
C CYS A 52 -9.25 -2.03 3.73
N GLN A 53 -9.83 -1.24 4.65
CA GLN A 53 -9.05 -0.50 5.65
C GLN A 53 -8.14 -1.45 6.46
N GLY A 54 -6.87 -1.07 6.63
CA GLY A 54 -5.85 -1.86 7.34
C GLY A 54 -5.04 -2.82 6.45
N MET A 55 -5.37 -2.94 5.16
CA MET A 55 -4.52 -3.70 4.22
C MET A 55 -3.13 -3.07 4.04
N SER A 56 -3.01 -1.76 4.21
CA SER A 56 -1.73 -1.05 4.26
C SER A 56 -0.81 -1.56 5.37
N ASP A 57 -1.35 -1.83 6.56
CA ASP A 57 -0.59 -2.29 7.72
C ASP A 57 -0.10 -3.73 7.54
N VAL A 58 -0.79 -4.52 6.72
CA VAL A 58 -0.37 -5.87 6.34
C VAL A 58 0.73 -5.83 5.28
N LEU A 59 0.60 -4.96 4.28
CA LEU A 59 1.57 -4.87 3.20
C LEU A 59 2.87 -4.18 3.63
N SER A 60 2.80 -3.21 4.54
CA SER A 60 3.96 -2.47 5.05
C SER A 60 5.14 -3.36 5.48
N PRO A 61 4.97 -4.34 6.39
CA PRO A 61 6.08 -5.22 6.77
C PRO A 61 6.57 -6.11 5.62
N ILE A 62 5.70 -6.50 4.69
CA ILE A 62 6.08 -7.28 3.50
C ILE A 62 7.00 -6.45 2.61
N LEU A 63 6.62 -5.21 2.32
CA LEU A 63 7.42 -4.29 1.51
C LEU A 63 8.75 -3.94 2.19
N TYR A 64 8.72 -3.77 3.52
CA TYR A 64 9.92 -3.56 4.32
C TYR A 64 10.93 -4.71 4.23
N VAL A 65 10.46 -5.96 4.13
CA VAL A 65 11.34 -7.13 4.00
C VAL A 65 11.77 -7.37 2.56
N MET A 66 10.84 -7.29 1.61
CA MET A 66 11.08 -7.65 0.20
C MET A 66 11.88 -6.58 -0.55
N ARG A 67 11.71 -5.29 -0.19
CA ARG A 67 12.36 -4.14 -0.84
C ARG A 67 12.17 -4.08 -2.36
N ASP A 68 11.10 -4.70 -2.85
CA ASP A 68 10.81 -4.88 -4.26
C ASP A 68 9.29 -4.93 -4.46
N GLU A 69 8.80 -4.11 -5.39
CA GLU A 69 7.36 -3.96 -5.67
C GLU A 69 6.71 -5.27 -6.10
N THR A 70 7.31 -5.95 -7.08
CA THR A 70 6.75 -7.16 -7.69
C THR A 70 6.73 -8.32 -6.70
N LYS A 71 7.82 -8.52 -5.95
CA LYS A 71 7.87 -9.54 -4.90
C LYS A 71 6.87 -9.26 -3.79
N SER A 72 6.75 -7.99 -3.38
CA SER A 72 5.80 -7.60 -2.33
C SER A 72 4.35 -7.86 -2.77
N PHE A 73 4.02 -7.53 -4.02
CA PHE A 73 2.73 -7.83 -4.62
C PHE A 73 2.42 -9.32 -4.58
N TRP A 74 3.32 -10.17 -5.09
CA TRP A 74 3.09 -11.63 -5.12
C TRP A 74 3.10 -12.29 -3.74
N CYS A 75 3.71 -11.66 -2.73
CA CYS A 75 3.62 -12.13 -1.34
C CYS A 75 2.33 -11.70 -0.65
N PHE A 76 1.63 -10.70 -1.20
CA PHE A 76 0.42 -10.12 -0.65
C PHE A 76 -0.87 -10.72 -1.27
N VAL A 77 -0.79 -11.22 -2.50
CA VAL A 77 -1.84 -12.00 -3.20
C VAL A 77 -2.02 -13.37 -2.57
#